data_AF-A0A5F1ZYL6-F1
#
_entry.id   AF-A0A5F1ZYL6-F1
#
_cell.length_a   1.000
_cell.length_b   1.000
_cell.length_c   1.000
_cell.angle_alpha   90.00
_cell.angle_beta   90.00
_cell.angle_gamma   90.00
#
_symmetry.space_group_name_H-M   'P 1'
#
loop_
_entity.id
_entity.type
_entity.pdbx_description
1 polymer ?
#
loop_
_entity_poly.entity_id
_entity_poly.type
_entity_poly.pdbx_seq_one_letter_code
_entity_poly.pdbx_strand_id
1 'polypeptide(L)'
;MAEELERKIPRNTDKRRAAICGGTLGRENRYYIRGQVVDIGITEEMTDPKDWDLFTGLYKGQEKEITPFLDYGLESVRKPILLAEIVDGSGKVLHRSPEIRGDESGFFFHEFTFPLPPGNYQFHIHFLKPDSYRQFGKDLAYLNTPGKHELVSQSLIGKGALRILSEEYSGLVTTSDIDQTYLATDIHSNKGKISTLFETSEQKLPLPGMPILFRELRENTNDSPLCFISASPHFFRRTLLSTFRAQQVRTESLHLKYLEGTIKGMVDKFWDTLSHPTRFLTEGLWGALERVRKFAGSSFQSLFDQLAYKLTILLRDRIYLPTNSKEILMGDNTESDYLIFILYQIILTGALQGKELEDYLYKLNFLGRDAITRDNAKLIRELAEENRRIHGDINPVELVLVNKTELGPSSEEMQWNVRGALPTGIDPWKISELKPYLPTDGALGFALILVEKEILDLSSVLKIAGEMAGQWFEGKVIDSDFLLELANKLELPKEAQPIHKKFVKTLKEVLET
;
A
#
# COMPACT_ATOMS: atom_id res chain seq x y z
N MET A 1 28.09 41.60 -11.93
CA MET A 1 27.37 41.50 -10.65
C MET A 1 25.98 41.00 -10.94
N ALA A 2 25.79 39.68 -10.87
CA ALA A 2 24.47 39.08 -10.81
C ALA A 2 24.23 38.78 -9.33
N GLU A 3 23.20 39.38 -8.73
CA GLU A 3 22.74 39.00 -7.40
C GLU A 3 22.22 37.56 -7.48
N GLU A 4 23.05 36.65 -7.01
CA GLU A 4 22.68 35.28 -6.69
C GLU A 4 21.68 35.38 -5.53
N LEU A 5 20.38 35.26 -5.84
CA LEU A 5 19.35 35.11 -4.81
C LEU A 5 19.69 33.84 -4.03
N GLU A 6 20.37 34.00 -2.90
CA GLU A 6 20.43 32.99 -1.84
C GLU A 6 18.98 32.62 -1.51
N ARG A 7 18.50 31.50 -2.04
CA ARG A 7 17.31 30.81 -1.51
C ARG A 7 17.65 30.44 -0.08
N LYS A 8 17.36 31.32 0.88
CA LYS A 8 17.36 30.99 2.31
C LYS A 8 16.47 29.76 2.47
N ILE A 9 17.08 28.64 2.84
CA ILE A 9 16.34 27.45 3.25
C ILE A 9 15.40 27.92 4.37
N PRO A 10 14.07 27.79 4.21
CA PRO A 10 13.13 28.21 5.23
C PRO A 10 13.49 27.51 6.54
N ARG A 11 13.80 28.28 7.59
CA ARG A 11 14.01 27.70 8.91
C ARG A 11 12.65 27.31 9.47
N ASN A 12 12.51 26.06 9.91
CA ASN A 12 11.34 25.64 10.67
C ASN A 12 11.25 26.53 11.91
N THR A 13 10.12 27.19 12.06
CA THR A 13 9.84 28.11 13.17
C THR A 13 9.03 27.43 14.27
N ASP A 14 8.27 26.38 13.95
CA ASP A 14 7.52 25.58 14.92
C ASP A 14 7.28 24.14 14.43
N LYS A 15 6.49 23.37 15.20
CA LYS A 15 6.03 22.02 14.85
C LYS A 15 4.50 21.94 14.87
N ARG A 16 3.94 21.24 13.88
CA ARG A 16 2.52 20.86 13.83
C ARG A 16 2.37 19.35 14.00
N ARG A 17 1.48 18.94 14.90
CA ARG A 17 1.14 17.53 15.06
C ARG A 17 0.16 17.08 13.98
N ALA A 18 0.42 15.91 13.39
CA ALA A 18 -0.45 15.30 12.40
C ALA A 18 -0.65 13.80 12.68
N ALA A 19 -1.87 13.31 12.46
CA ALA A 19 -2.17 11.89 12.39
C ALA A 19 -2.28 11.47 10.92
N ILE A 20 -1.29 10.71 10.43
CA ILE A 20 -1.25 10.22 9.06
C ILE A 20 -1.94 8.86 9.01
N CYS A 21 -3.09 8.80 8.33
CA CYS A 21 -3.97 7.64 8.31
C CYS A 21 -3.99 6.98 6.92
N GLY A 22 -4.18 5.66 6.87
CA GLY A 22 -4.18 4.89 5.61
C GLY A 22 -5.56 4.66 4.99
N GLY A 23 -6.64 5.19 5.58
CA GLY A 23 -8.00 4.75 5.29
C GLY A 23 -8.30 3.36 5.88
N THR A 24 -9.58 2.97 5.88
CA THR A 24 -10.00 1.62 6.27
C THR A 24 -11.26 1.18 5.54
N LEU A 25 -11.32 -0.11 5.21
CA LEU A 25 -12.51 -0.82 4.76
C LEU A 25 -12.98 -1.74 5.90
N GLY A 26 -14.28 -1.75 6.16
CA GLY A 26 -14.87 -2.68 7.12
C GLY A 26 -16.30 -3.07 6.79
N ARG A 27 -16.96 -3.72 7.73
CA ARG A 27 -18.35 -4.20 7.62
C ARG A 27 -19.18 -3.72 8.80
N GLU A 28 -20.51 -3.82 8.67
CA GLU A 28 -21.46 -3.17 9.57
C GLU A 28 -21.13 -3.35 11.06
N ASN A 29 -20.75 -4.56 11.47
CA ASN A 29 -20.52 -4.87 12.88
C ASN A 29 -19.05 -4.91 13.29
N ARG A 30 -18.13 -4.69 12.35
CA ARG A 30 -16.69 -4.79 12.64
C ARG A 30 -15.86 -3.98 11.66
N TYR A 31 -15.11 -3.03 12.17
CA TYR A 31 -14.19 -2.21 11.40
C TYR A 31 -13.11 -1.65 12.32
N TYR A 32 -12.09 -1.02 11.76
CA TYR A 32 -11.00 -0.47 12.55
C TYR A 32 -10.57 0.89 12.02
N ILE A 33 -9.70 1.53 12.78
CA ILE A 33 -8.93 2.69 12.34
C ILE A 33 -7.48 2.49 12.76
N ARG A 34 -6.58 3.11 12.01
CA ARG A 34 -5.15 3.11 12.31
C ARG A 34 -4.44 4.30 11.69
N GLY A 35 -3.27 4.59 12.21
CA GLY A 35 -2.38 5.60 11.65
C GLY A 35 -1.13 5.75 12.49
N GLN A 36 -0.38 6.82 12.21
CA GLN A 36 0.77 7.22 12.98
C GLN A 36 0.68 8.72 13.30
N VAL A 37 1.02 9.07 14.53
CA VAL A 37 1.10 10.46 14.98
C VAL A 37 2.55 10.93 14.90
N VAL A 38 2.77 12.01 14.16
CA VAL A 38 4.07 12.62 13.93
C VAL A 38 4.02 14.13 14.15
N ASP A 39 5.17 14.72 14.47
CA ASP A 39 5.35 16.16 14.52
C ASP A 39 6.07 16.63 13.23
N ILE A 40 5.41 17.49 12.46
CA ILE A 40 5.86 18.06 11.18
C ILE A 40 6.46 19.44 11.45
N GLY A 41 7.67 19.71 10.97
CA GLY A 41 8.25 21.05 11.03
C GLY A 41 7.50 22.03 10.11
N ILE A 42 7.17 23.21 10.62
CA ILE A 42 6.43 24.24 9.87
C ILE A 42 7.22 25.55 9.81
N THR A 43 7.01 26.31 8.73
CA THR A 43 7.58 27.65 8.52
C THR A 43 6.56 28.73 8.91
N GLU A 44 6.97 30.00 8.93
CA GLU A 44 6.07 31.13 9.23
C GLU A 44 4.89 31.23 8.23
N GLU A 45 5.10 30.77 7.00
CA GLU A 45 4.09 30.77 5.93
C GLU A 45 3.07 29.62 6.07
N MET A 46 3.34 28.61 6.92
CA MET A 46 2.53 27.40 7.06
C MET A 46 1.58 27.45 8.27
N THR A 47 1.11 28.64 8.63
CA THR A 47 0.33 28.89 9.85
C THR A 47 -1.18 28.79 9.65
N ASP A 48 -1.72 29.03 8.44
CA ASP A 48 -3.17 28.95 8.20
C ASP A 48 -3.67 27.49 8.24
N PRO A 49 -4.52 27.10 9.21
CA PRO A 49 -5.01 25.73 9.30
C PRO A 49 -5.86 25.27 8.11
N LYS A 50 -6.42 26.18 7.31
CA LYS A 50 -7.29 25.84 6.16
C LYS A 50 -6.50 25.32 4.96
N ASP A 51 -5.24 25.68 4.86
CA ASP A 51 -4.35 25.23 3.79
C ASP A 51 -3.69 23.88 4.10
N TRP A 52 -4.02 23.26 5.25
CA TRP A 52 -3.61 21.91 5.60
C TRP A 52 -4.66 20.88 5.20
N ASP A 53 -4.25 19.91 4.41
CA ASP A 53 -5.04 18.72 4.14
C ASP A 53 -4.85 17.69 5.26
N LEU A 54 -5.88 17.49 6.08
CA LEU A 54 -5.84 16.55 7.20
C LEU A 54 -5.89 15.08 6.79
N PHE A 55 -6.20 14.74 5.53
CA PHE A 55 -6.14 13.36 5.05
C PHE A 55 -4.71 12.92 4.72
N THR A 56 -3.94 13.83 4.12
CA THR A 56 -2.55 13.58 3.73
C THR A 56 -1.54 14.15 4.73
N GLY A 57 -1.98 15.03 5.62
CA GLY A 57 -1.12 15.81 6.51
C GLY A 57 -0.22 16.79 5.76
N LEU A 58 -0.52 17.14 4.50
CA LEU A 58 0.28 18.05 3.67
C LEU A 58 -0.25 19.48 3.74
N TYR A 59 0.67 20.44 3.71
CA TYR A 59 0.33 21.82 3.43
C TYR A 59 0.22 22.05 1.93
N LYS A 60 -0.70 22.90 1.50
CA LYS A 60 -0.94 23.24 0.09
C LYS A 60 0.37 23.57 -0.64
N GLY A 61 0.64 22.83 -1.72
CA GLY A 61 1.83 22.96 -2.54
C GLY A 61 2.92 21.93 -2.21
N GLN A 62 2.95 21.39 -0.99
CA GLN A 62 3.94 20.38 -0.59
C GLN A 62 3.76 19.04 -1.31
N GLU A 63 2.59 18.78 -1.89
CA GLU A 63 2.31 17.56 -2.66
C GLU A 63 3.35 17.33 -3.77
N LYS A 64 3.89 18.41 -4.34
CA LYS A 64 4.87 18.38 -5.44
C LYS A 64 6.31 18.18 -5.00
N GLU A 65 6.60 18.46 -3.73
CA GLU A 65 7.96 18.49 -3.19
C GLU A 65 8.22 17.35 -2.20
N ILE A 66 7.16 16.76 -1.63
CA ILE A 66 7.29 15.70 -0.64
C ILE A 66 7.93 14.45 -1.24
N THR A 67 8.91 13.92 -0.52
CA THR A 67 9.57 12.64 -0.81
C THR A 67 9.48 11.75 0.43
N PRO A 68 9.53 10.42 0.28
CA PRO A 68 9.58 9.51 1.42
C PRO A 68 10.79 9.78 2.34
N PHE A 69 11.88 10.32 1.79
CA PHE A 69 13.00 10.82 2.57
C PHE A 69 12.52 11.91 3.54
N LEU A 70 11.95 13.01 3.07
CA LEU A 70 11.47 14.07 3.97
C LEU A 70 10.54 13.56 5.08
N ASP A 71 9.69 12.57 4.78
CA ASP A 71 8.80 11.93 5.76
C ASP A 71 9.51 11.03 6.77
N TYR A 72 10.61 10.38 6.40
CA TYR A 72 11.41 9.60 7.36
C TYR A 72 11.96 10.46 8.49
N GLY A 73 12.32 11.71 8.18
CA GLY A 73 12.84 12.66 9.16
C GLY A 73 11.80 13.17 10.17
N LEU A 74 10.52 12.81 10.02
CA LEU A 74 9.47 13.25 10.93
C LEU A 74 9.60 12.59 12.30
N GLU A 75 9.46 13.41 13.34
CA GLU A 75 9.54 12.92 14.72
C GLU A 75 8.24 12.23 15.11
N SER A 76 8.32 10.97 15.52
CA SER A 76 7.16 10.25 16.06
C SER A 76 6.77 10.78 17.44
N VAL A 77 5.47 10.97 17.65
CA VAL A 77 4.93 11.34 18.96
C VAL A 77 4.82 10.08 19.81
N ARG A 78 5.55 10.00 20.92
CA ARG A 78 5.56 8.80 21.76
C ARG A 78 4.29 8.67 22.59
N LYS A 79 3.70 7.48 22.57
CA LYS A 79 2.51 7.11 23.36
C LYS A 79 1.43 8.21 23.36
N PRO A 80 0.93 8.61 22.18
CA PRO A 80 -0.13 9.60 22.11
C PRO A 80 -1.41 9.01 22.69
N ILE A 81 -2.14 9.80 23.48
CA ILE A 81 -3.51 9.49 23.88
C ILE A 81 -4.44 10.26 22.93
N LEU A 82 -5.29 9.51 22.25
CA LEU A 82 -6.12 9.98 21.14
C LEU A 82 -7.60 9.70 21.41
N LEU A 83 -8.45 10.41 20.67
CA LEU A 83 -9.88 10.14 20.55
C LEU A 83 -10.21 10.10 19.06
N ALA A 84 -11.01 9.12 18.63
CA ALA A 84 -11.52 9.08 17.26
C ALA A 84 -13.02 9.36 17.21
N GLU A 85 -13.44 10.18 16.25
CA GLU A 85 -14.85 10.38 15.93
C GLU A 85 -15.15 9.80 14.55
N ILE A 86 -16.24 9.05 14.42
CA ILE A 86 -16.79 8.64 13.12
C ILE A 86 -17.82 9.67 12.69
N VAL A 87 -17.69 10.15 11.46
CA VAL A 87 -18.43 11.30 10.93
C VAL A 87 -19.05 10.94 9.59
N ASP A 88 -20.32 11.30 9.39
CA ASP A 88 -21.02 11.12 8.12
C ASP A 88 -20.69 12.22 7.09
N GLY A 89 -21.26 12.09 5.88
CA GLY A 89 -21.07 13.07 4.80
C GLY A 89 -21.61 14.48 5.09
N SER A 90 -22.44 14.66 6.13
CA SER A 90 -22.94 15.96 6.57
C SER A 90 -22.03 16.63 7.61
N GLY A 91 -21.03 15.92 8.12
CA GLY A 91 -20.17 16.37 9.22
C GLY A 91 -20.72 16.04 10.60
N LYS A 92 -21.80 15.24 10.70
CA LYS A 92 -22.37 14.83 11.99
C LYS A 92 -21.55 13.68 12.58
N VAL A 93 -21.16 13.82 13.84
CA VAL A 93 -20.51 12.75 14.61
C VAL A 93 -21.54 11.66 14.93
N LEU A 94 -21.27 10.46 14.47
CA LEU A 94 -22.09 9.27 14.68
C LEU A 94 -21.60 8.46 15.88
N HIS A 95 -20.29 8.42 16.09
CA HIS A 95 -19.69 7.68 17.20
C HIS A 95 -18.38 8.29 17.66
N ARG A 96 -18.02 8.03 18.92
CA ARG A 96 -16.75 8.40 19.53
C ARG A 96 -16.10 7.21 20.19
N SER A 97 -14.84 6.96 19.89
CA SER A 97 -14.06 5.91 20.55
C SER A 97 -13.85 6.21 22.05
N PRO A 98 -13.49 5.21 22.86
CA PRO A 98 -12.75 5.46 24.10
C PRO A 98 -11.37 6.09 23.81
N GLU A 99 -10.61 6.40 24.87
CA GLU A 99 -9.20 6.82 24.72
C GLU A 99 -8.41 5.72 23.98
N ILE A 100 -7.78 6.10 22.86
CA ILE A 100 -6.90 5.24 22.08
C ILE A 100 -5.46 5.56 22.48
N ARG A 101 -4.71 4.54 22.89
CA ARG A 101 -3.30 4.67 23.27
C ARG A 101 -2.43 4.22 22.11
N GLY A 102 -1.62 5.13 21.58
CA GLY A 102 -0.58 4.78 20.62
C GLY A 102 0.65 4.18 21.30
N ASP A 103 1.54 3.61 20.49
CA ASP A 103 2.79 2.99 20.94
C ASP A 103 3.95 4.00 21.06
N GLU A 104 5.15 3.49 21.36
CA GLU A 104 6.38 4.30 21.48
C GLU A 104 6.77 5.04 20.19
N SER A 105 6.26 4.61 19.03
CA SER A 105 6.55 5.18 17.72
C SER A 105 5.35 5.91 17.11
N GLY A 106 4.35 6.21 17.95
CA GLY A 106 3.18 7.00 17.60
C GLY A 106 2.15 6.25 16.77
N PHE A 107 2.30 4.95 16.53
CA PHE A 107 1.28 4.16 15.84
C PHE A 107 0.12 3.90 16.77
N PHE A 108 -1.08 3.92 16.19
CA PHE A 108 -2.30 3.58 16.90
C PHE A 108 -3.17 2.66 16.04
N PHE A 109 -3.93 1.83 16.73
CA PHE A 109 -4.93 0.96 16.15
C PHE A 109 -6.10 0.89 17.11
N HIS A 110 -7.32 0.93 16.59
CA HIS A 110 -8.52 0.72 17.38
C HIS A 110 -9.57 0.00 16.54
N GLU A 111 -10.09 -1.10 17.09
CA GLU A 111 -11.19 -1.87 16.50
C GLU A 111 -12.52 -1.40 17.10
N PHE A 112 -13.51 -1.23 16.24
CA PHE A 112 -14.88 -0.90 16.58
C PHE A 112 -15.78 -2.11 16.28
N THR A 113 -16.65 -2.42 17.25
CA THR A 113 -17.60 -3.54 17.18
C THR A 113 -19.05 -3.10 17.27
N PHE A 114 -19.30 -1.79 17.31
CA PHE A 114 -20.67 -1.28 17.29
C PHE A 114 -21.18 -1.21 15.84
N PRO A 115 -22.47 -1.45 15.61
CA PRO A 115 -23.05 -1.41 14.27
C PRO A 115 -22.97 -0.02 13.64
N LEU A 116 -22.53 0.04 12.38
CA LEU A 116 -22.55 1.23 11.52
C LEU A 116 -23.18 0.84 10.17
N PRO A 117 -24.19 1.55 9.66
CA PRO A 117 -24.82 1.19 8.39
C PRO A 117 -23.84 1.24 7.21
N PRO A 118 -24.09 0.50 6.12
CA PRO A 118 -23.24 0.52 4.93
C PRO A 118 -23.17 1.92 4.34
N GLY A 119 -21.97 2.36 3.97
CA GLY A 119 -21.76 3.72 3.49
C GLY A 119 -20.31 4.19 3.53
N ASN A 120 -20.12 5.43 3.09
CA ASN A 120 -18.84 6.12 3.14
C ASN A 120 -18.86 7.14 4.27
N TYR A 121 -17.84 7.08 5.12
CA TYR A 121 -17.66 7.89 6.31
C TYR A 121 -16.26 8.48 6.34
N GLN A 122 -16.06 9.41 7.26
CA GLN A 122 -14.74 9.90 7.64
C GLN A 122 -14.52 9.59 9.11
N PHE A 123 -13.27 9.37 9.50
CA PHE A 123 -12.90 9.41 10.91
C PHE A 123 -11.97 10.57 11.17
N HIS A 124 -12.20 11.23 12.30
CA HIS A 124 -11.42 12.35 12.80
C HIS A 124 -10.57 11.90 13.97
N ILE A 125 -9.27 12.18 13.94
CA ILE A 125 -8.34 11.85 15.01
C ILE A 125 -8.03 13.09 15.82
N HIS A 126 -8.43 13.06 17.09
CA HIS A 126 -8.16 14.12 18.04
C HIS A 126 -7.00 13.73 18.97
N PHE A 127 -6.05 14.64 19.13
CA PHE A 127 -5.00 14.53 20.14
C PHE A 127 -5.53 15.03 21.48
N LEU A 128 -5.39 14.22 22.53
CA LEU A 128 -5.77 14.61 23.89
C LEU A 128 -4.56 15.07 24.69
N LYS A 129 -3.55 14.19 24.82
CA LYS A 129 -2.35 14.42 25.62
C LYS A 129 -1.28 13.37 25.34
N PRO A 130 0.00 13.63 25.66
CA PRO A 130 0.99 12.56 25.73
C PRO A 130 0.74 11.69 26.98
N ASP A 131 1.05 10.39 26.92
CA ASP A 131 0.87 9.47 28.06
C ASP A 131 1.83 9.76 29.24
N SER A 132 2.85 10.61 29.06
CA SER A 132 3.81 10.93 30.14
C SER A 132 3.47 12.23 30.89
N TYR A 133 3.23 12.09 32.20
CA TYR A 133 3.08 13.20 33.16
C TYR A 133 4.27 14.18 33.14
N ARG A 134 5.47 13.69 32.81
CA ARG A 134 6.72 14.49 32.78
C ARG A 134 6.78 15.42 31.59
N GLN A 135 6.18 15.04 30.46
CA GLN A 135 6.05 15.86 29.27
C GLN A 135 4.86 16.80 29.40
N PHE A 136 3.73 16.33 29.95
CA PHE A 136 2.60 17.18 30.33
C PHE A 136 3.01 18.31 31.29
N GLY A 137 3.89 18.04 32.27
CA GLY A 137 4.44 19.05 33.17
C GLY A 137 5.36 20.07 32.50
N LYS A 138 6.12 19.67 31.45
CA LYS A 138 6.89 20.61 30.62
C LYS A 138 5.97 21.46 29.76
N ASP A 139 4.96 20.85 29.14
CA ASP A 139 3.98 21.55 28.30
C ASP A 139 3.15 22.55 29.12
N LEU A 140 2.76 22.19 30.36
CA LEU A 140 2.15 23.09 31.34
C LEU A 140 3.06 24.26 31.71
N ALA A 141 4.36 24.04 31.85
CA ALA A 141 5.32 25.12 32.13
C ALA A 141 5.42 26.12 30.95
N TYR A 142 5.13 25.68 29.72
CA TYR A 142 5.08 26.54 28.53
C TYR A 142 3.75 27.30 28.36
N LEU A 143 2.67 26.91 29.04
CA LEU A 143 1.35 27.59 28.99
C LEU A 143 1.39 29.05 29.47
N ASN A 144 2.36 29.42 30.31
CA ASN A 144 2.53 30.79 30.81
C ASN A 144 3.36 31.68 29.88
N THR A 145 3.71 31.22 28.68
CA THR A 145 4.47 32.00 27.69
C THR A 145 3.52 32.57 26.63
N PRO A 146 3.38 33.90 26.48
CA PRO A 146 2.52 34.50 25.46
C PRO A 146 3.00 34.07 24.07
N GLY A 147 2.07 33.57 23.23
CA GLY A 147 2.36 33.10 21.87
C GLY A 147 2.54 31.59 21.69
N LYS A 148 2.58 30.79 22.77
CA LYS A 148 2.61 29.30 22.70
C LYS A 148 1.26 28.62 22.98
N HIS A 149 0.16 29.38 22.94
CA HIS A 149 -1.19 28.88 23.18
C HIS A 149 -1.72 27.97 22.04
N GLU A 150 -1.08 27.93 20.87
CA GLU A 150 -1.59 27.20 19.71
C GLU A 150 -1.47 25.67 19.82
N LEU A 151 -0.44 25.15 20.51
CA LEU A 151 -0.20 23.72 20.73
C LEU A 151 -1.34 23.00 21.49
N VAL A 152 -2.23 23.76 22.15
CA VAL A 152 -3.39 23.25 22.91
C VAL A 152 -4.72 23.45 22.16
N SER A 153 -4.74 24.22 21.07
CA SER A 153 -6.00 24.61 20.42
C SER A 153 -6.47 23.69 19.29
N GLN A 154 -5.57 22.96 18.63
CA GLN A 154 -5.93 22.04 17.55
C GLN A 154 -6.05 20.62 18.07
N SER A 155 -7.23 20.27 18.62
CA SER A 155 -7.51 18.89 19.00
C SER A 155 -7.49 17.98 17.78
N LEU A 156 -8.08 18.40 16.65
CA LEU A 156 -8.13 17.62 15.42
C LEU A 156 -6.79 17.65 14.69
N ILE A 157 -6.10 16.51 14.67
CA ILE A 157 -4.75 16.38 14.09
C ILE A 157 -4.71 15.54 12.80
N GLY A 158 -5.81 14.89 12.42
CA GLY A 158 -5.85 14.15 11.16
C GLY A 158 -7.22 13.58 10.85
N LYS A 159 -7.39 13.16 9.60
CA LYS A 159 -8.60 12.52 9.08
C LYS A 159 -8.24 11.27 8.29
N GLY A 160 -9.18 10.35 8.18
CA GLY A 160 -9.09 9.21 7.28
C GLY A 160 -10.44 8.82 6.71
N ALA A 161 -10.43 8.15 5.57
CA ALA A 161 -11.62 7.60 4.95
C ALA A 161 -12.00 6.26 5.61
N LEU A 162 -13.29 6.02 5.80
CA LEU A 162 -13.83 4.75 6.27
C LEU A 162 -14.98 4.33 5.34
N ARG A 163 -14.90 3.14 4.77
CA ARG A 163 -16.02 2.56 4.03
C ARG A 163 -16.55 1.34 4.76
N ILE A 164 -17.86 1.28 4.93
CA ILE A 164 -18.56 0.14 5.53
C ILE A 164 -19.36 -0.58 4.46
N LEU A 165 -19.11 -1.88 4.32
CA LEU A 165 -19.87 -2.79 3.48
C LEU A 165 -20.99 -3.45 4.29
N SER A 166 -22.09 -3.80 3.62
CA SER A 166 -23.13 -4.62 4.23
C SER A 166 -22.64 -6.03 4.51
N GLU A 167 -23.10 -6.67 5.58
CA GLU A 167 -22.83 -8.09 5.83
C GLU A 167 -23.32 -9.00 4.69
N GLU A 168 -24.34 -8.54 3.94
CA GLU A 168 -24.88 -9.23 2.76
C GLU A 168 -24.15 -8.87 1.46
N TYR A 169 -23.08 -8.06 1.52
CA TYR A 169 -22.34 -7.67 0.32
C TYR A 169 -21.68 -8.89 -0.33
N SER A 170 -22.06 -9.15 -1.58
CA SER A 170 -21.52 -10.24 -2.40
C SER A 170 -20.73 -9.74 -3.62
N GLY A 171 -20.38 -8.46 -3.63
CA GLY A 171 -19.63 -7.82 -4.72
C GLY A 171 -18.13 -8.05 -4.62
N LEU A 172 -17.39 -7.47 -5.56
CA LEU A 172 -15.94 -7.57 -5.65
C LEU A 172 -15.26 -6.62 -4.65
N VAL A 173 -14.07 -7.01 -4.18
CA VAL A 173 -13.10 -6.19 -3.45
C VAL A 173 -11.76 -6.45 -4.12
N THR A 174 -11.11 -5.39 -4.60
CA THR A 174 -9.80 -5.50 -5.25
C THR A 174 -8.71 -5.14 -4.26
N THR A 175 -7.75 -6.04 -4.09
CA THR A 175 -6.54 -5.78 -3.31
C THR A 175 -5.34 -5.90 -4.23
N SER A 176 -4.60 -4.81 -4.37
CA SER A 176 -3.45 -4.73 -5.28
C SER A 176 -2.16 -4.49 -4.51
N ASP A 177 -1.08 -5.12 -4.97
CA ASP A 177 0.26 -4.64 -4.69
C ASP A 177 0.52 -3.27 -5.37
N ILE A 178 1.57 -2.58 -4.96
CA ILE A 178 1.98 -1.30 -5.54
C ILE A 178 3.20 -1.44 -6.44
N ASP A 179 4.27 -2.05 -5.96
CA ASP A 179 5.57 -2.02 -6.63
C ASP A 179 5.56 -3.04 -7.78
N GLN A 180 5.96 -2.68 -8.99
CA GLN A 180 5.78 -3.50 -10.21
C GLN A 180 4.34 -3.89 -10.57
N THR A 181 3.33 -3.50 -9.78
CA THR A 181 1.92 -3.79 -10.08
C THR A 181 1.17 -2.51 -10.45
N TYR A 182 1.31 -1.46 -9.64
CA TYR A 182 0.77 -0.13 -9.94
C TYR A 182 1.85 0.86 -10.36
N LEU A 183 3.01 0.86 -9.71
CA LEU A 183 4.13 1.76 -10.01
C LEU A 183 5.16 1.10 -10.93
N ALA A 184 5.66 1.90 -11.88
CA ALA A 184 6.81 1.55 -12.70
C ALA A 184 8.09 1.80 -11.87
N THR A 185 8.36 0.94 -10.89
CA THR A 185 9.59 1.05 -10.10
C THR A 185 10.75 0.40 -10.86
N ASP A 186 11.92 1.03 -10.90
CA ASP A 186 13.09 0.37 -11.46
C ASP A 186 13.75 -0.45 -10.33
N ILE A 187 13.52 -1.77 -10.29
CA ILE A 187 14.13 -2.67 -9.29
C ILE A 187 15.59 -3.00 -9.63
N HIS A 188 16.13 -2.58 -10.78
CA HIS A 188 17.37 -3.11 -11.37
C HIS A 188 18.66 -2.95 -10.54
N SER A 189 18.62 -2.32 -9.36
CA SER A 189 19.70 -2.43 -8.37
C SER A 189 19.25 -1.88 -7.02
N ASN A 190 20.02 -2.13 -5.95
CA ASN A 190 19.88 -1.39 -4.68
C ASN A 190 19.84 0.15 -4.87
N LYS A 191 20.24 0.66 -6.06
CA LYS A 191 20.15 2.05 -6.48
C LYS A 191 18.70 2.51 -6.70
N GLY A 192 17.86 1.70 -7.37
CA GLY A 192 16.47 2.05 -7.69
C GLY A 192 15.55 2.06 -6.46
N LYS A 193 15.72 1.10 -5.55
CA LYS A 193 15.03 1.10 -4.23
C LYS A 193 15.37 2.32 -3.37
N ILE A 194 16.42 3.06 -3.71
CA ILE A 194 16.85 4.27 -3.00
C ILE A 194 16.45 5.52 -3.75
N SER A 195 16.45 5.53 -5.08
CA SER A 195 15.88 6.65 -5.84
C SER A 195 14.42 6.88 -5.46
N THR A 196 13.67 5.79 -5.21
CA THR A 196 12.27 5.88 -4.77
C THR A 196 12.08 6.62 -3.46
N LEU A 197 13.11 6.75 -2.61
CA LEU A 197 13.07 7.57 -1.40
C LEU A 197 13.09 9.07 -1.70
N PHE A 198 13.67 9.48 -2.83
CA PHE A 198 13.83 10.87 -3.23
C PHE A 198 12.86 11.30 -4.34
N GLU A 199 12.08 10.37 -4.86
CA GLU A 199 11.03 10.67 -5.83
C GLU A 199 9.87 11.40 -5.16
N THR A 200 9.46 12.51 -5.77
CA THR A 200 8.24 13.22 -5.40
C THR A 200 6.99 12.47 -5.85
N SER A 201 5.81 12.90 -5.40
CA SER A 201 4.56 12.27 -5.83
C SER A 201 4.31 12.38 -7.34
N GLU A 202 4.82 13.44 -7.99
CA GLU A 202 4.75 13.64 -9.45
C GLU A 202 5.78 12.78 -10.22
N GLN A 203 6.91 12.45 -9.59
CA GLN A 203 7.95 11.61 -10.19
C GLN A 203 7.65 10.11 -10.07
N LYS A 204 6.79 9.72 -9.13
CA LYS A 204 6.30 8.34 -9.00
C LYS A 204 5.29 8.04 -10.10
N LEU A 205 5.83 7.56 -11.22
CA LEU A 205 5.02 7.23 -12.39
C LEU A 205 4.37 5.85 -12.21
N PRO A 206 3.04 5.75 -12.41
CA PRO A 206 2.37 4.46 -12.49
C PRO A 206 2.82 3.71 -13.75
N LEU A 207 2.66 2.39 -13.74
CA LEU A 207 2.72 1.59 -14.95
C LEU A 207 1.66 2.09 -15.95
N PRO A 208 1.98 2.15 -17.25
CA PRO A 208 1.06 2.71 -18.22
C PRO A 208 -0.30 2.01 -18.21
N GLY A 209 -1.36 2.81 -18.18
CA GLY A 209 -2.74 2.33 -18.18
C GLY A 209 -3.26 1.81 -16.83
N MET A 210 -2.43 1.63 -15.80
CA MET A 210 -2.90 1.10 -14.52
C MET A 210 -3.90 2.02 -13.79
N PRO A 211 -3.71 3.36 -13.74
CA PRO A 211 -4.68 4.23 -13.08
C PRO A 211 -6.08 4.16 -13.72
N ILE A 212 -6.14 4.16 -15.04
CA ILE A 212 -7.41 4.05 -15.78
C ILE A 212 -8.01 2.64 -15.65
N LEU A 213 -7.20 1.58 -15.61
CA LEU A 213 -7.68 0.24 -15.30
C LEU A 213 -8.43 0.19 -13.96
N PHE A 214 -7.86 0.76 -12.90
CA PHE A 214 -8.53 0.78 -11.59
C PHE A 214 -9.80 1.63 -11.58
N ARG A 215 -9.82 2.75 -12.32
CA ARG A 215 -11.04 3.57 -12.48
C ARG A 215 -12.14 2.80 -13.21
N GLU A 216 -11.82 2.20 -14.36
CA GLU A 216 -12.77 1.39 -15.14
C GLU A 216 -13.25 0.18 -14.34
N LEU A 217 -12.37 -0.47 -13.57
CA LEU A 217 -12.75 -1.59 -12.70
C LEU A 217 -13.81 -1.14 -11.69
N ARG A 218 -13.59 -0.03 -10.97
CA ARG A 218 -14.57 0.49 -10.01
C ARG A 218 -15.88 0.88 -10.69
N GLU A 219 -15.82 1.59 -11.81
CA GLU A 219 -17.00 2.04 -12.55
C GLU A 219 -17.88 0.86 -13.02
N ASN A 220 -17.28 -0.19 -13.56
CA ASN A 220 -18.00 -1.37 -14.07
C ASN A 220 -18.47 -2.33 -12.96
N THR A 221 -18.02 -2.15 -11.72
CA THR A 221 -18.34 -3.05 -10.59
C THR A 221 -19.10 -2.36 -9.46
N ASN A 222 -19.89 -1.33 -9.81
CA ASN A 222 -20.71 -0.55 -8.87
C ASN A 222 -19.89 0.09 -7.74
N ASP A 223 -18.80 0.77 -8.09
CA ASP A 223 -17.84 1.39 -7.17
C ASP A 223 -17.24 0.36 -6.20
N SER A 224 -16.78 -0.80 -6.68
CA SER A 224 -16.16 -1.81 -5.80
C SER A 224 -14.95 -1.22 -5.03
N PRO A 225 -14.68 -1.69 -3.80
CA PRO A 225 -13.53 -1.21 -3.03
C PRO A 225 -12.19 -1.59 -3.64
N LEU A 226 -11.22 -0.69 -3.50
CA LEU A 226 -9.82 -0.87 -3.91
C LEU A 226 -8.90 -0.62 -2.71
N CYS A 227 -8.19 -1.66 -2.30
CA CYS A 227 -7.18 -1.63 -1.25
C CYS A 227 -5.78 -1.84 -1.85
N PHE A 228 -4.78 -1.16 -1.29
CA PHE A 228 -3.38 -1.35 -1.64
C PHE A 228 -2.59 -1.94 -0.47
N ILE A 229 -1.73 -2.91 -0.77
CA ILE A 229 -0.77 -3.46 0.16
C ILE A 229 0.62 -3.31 -0.45
N SER A 230 1.58 -2.77 0.29
CA SER A 230 2.98 -2.77 -0.14
C SER A 230 3.88 -3.03 1.04
N ALA A 231 4.98 -3.74 0.77
CA ALA A 231 6.04 -3.91 1.74
C ALA A 231 6.96 -2.69 1.89
N SER A 232 6.70 -1.63 1.12
CA SER A 232 7.37 -0.35 1.29
C SER A 232 7.16 0.22 2.70
N PRO A 233 8.15 0.93 3.25
CA PRO A 233 8.06 1.51 4.59
C PRO A 233 6.89 2.49 4.78
N HIS A 234 6.37 2.55 6.00
CA HIS A 234 5.26 3.44 6.38
C HIS A 234 5.45 4.93 6.04
N PHE A 235 6.67 5.44 5.96
CA PHE A 235 6.95 6.83 5.60
C PHE A 235 6.75 7.14 4.10
N PHE A 236 6.40 6.16 3.28
CA PHE A 236 5.91 6.39 1.90
C PHE A 236 4.45 6.87 1.85
N ARG A 237 3.73 6.85 2.98
CA ARG A 237 2.27 7.03 3.01
C ARG A 237 1.81 8.34 2.38
N ARG A 238 2.39 9.48 2.75
CA ARG A 238 1.92 10.78 2.26
C ARG A 238 2.23 10.93 0.77
N THR A 239 3.41 10.50 0.33
CA THR A 239 3.78 10.49 -1.09
C THR A 239 2.84 9.61 -1.91
N LEU A 240 2.57 8.36 -1.48
CA LEU A 240 1.69 7.44 -2.21
C LEU A 240 0.23 7.91 -2.24
N LEU A 241 -0.31 8.39 -1.13
CA LEU A 241 -1.67 8.96 -1.10
C LEU A 241 -1.78 10.18 -2.04
N SER A 242 -0.74 11.02 -2.10
CA SER A 242 -0.65 12.13 -3.04
C SER A 242 -0.61 11.64 -4.49
N THR A 243 0.19 10.61 -4.80
CA THR A 243 0.26 10.00 -6.13
C THR A 243 -1.09 9.43 -6.56
N PHE A 244 -1.77 8.65 -5.71
CA PHE A 244 -3.10 8.12 -6.04
C PHE A 244 -4.11 9.24 -6.31
N ARG A 245 -4.11 10.29 -5.48
CA ARG A 245 -4.99 11.44 -5.66
C ARG A 245 -4.72 12.19 -6.97
N ALA A 246 -3.45 12.42 -7.30
CA ALA A 246 -3.05 13.06 -8.56
C ALA A 246 -3.53 12.25 -9.78
N GLN A 247 -3.52 10.92 -9.67
CA GLN A 247 -4.00 9.99 -10.69
C GLN A 247 -5.51 9.70 -10.62
N GLN A 248 -6.25 10.37 -9.73
CA GLN A 248 -7.69 10.16 -9.49
C GLN A 248 -8.04 8.70 -9.14
N VAL A 249 -7.10 7.97 -8.53
CA VAL A 249 -7.32 6.61 -8.03
C VAL A 249 -7.87 6.70 -6.61
N ARG A 250 -9.15 6.37 -6.45
CA ARG A 250 -9.76 6.26 -5.12
C ARG A 250 -9.38 4.92 -4.49
N THR A 251 -8.91 4.96 -3.25
CA THR A 251 -8.59 3.77 -2.45
C THR A 251 -9.25 3.85 -1.08
N GLU A 252 -9.69 2.70 -0.57
CA GLU A 252 -10.27 2.55 0.75
C GLU A 252 -9.21 2.34 1.83
N SER A 253 -8.09 1.68 1.50
CA SER A 253 -7.03 1.41 2.45
C SER A 253 -5.65 1.27 1.80
N LEU A 254 -4.63 1.84 2.44
CA LEU A 254 -3.21 1.71 2.10
C LEU A 254 -2.45 1.08 3.26
N HIS A 255 -1.93 -0.13 3.03
CA HIS A 255 -1.13 -0.90 3.98
C HIS A 255 0.36 -0.78 3.64
N LEU A 256 1.14 -0.20 4.55
CA LEU A 256 2.59 -0.08 4.42
C LEU A 256 3.31 -0.71 5.60
N LYS A 257 4.48 -1.31 5.33
CA LYS A 257 5.24 -2.04 6.33
C LYS A 257 5.80 -1.10 7.38
N TYR A 258 5.60 -1.47 8.64
CA TYR A 258 6.29 -0.82 9.73
C TYR A 258 7.73 -1.32 9.82
N LEU A 259 8.69 -0.38 9.93
CA LEU A 259 10.10 -0.74 10.01
C LEU A 259 10.50 -0.90 11.47
N GLU A 260 10.82 -2.13 11.86
CA GLU A 260 11.43 -2.44 13.14
C GLU A 260 12.84 -3.04 12.96
N GLY A 261 13.63 -3.01 14.03
CA GLY A 261 14.90 -3.72 14.11
C GLY A 261 15.95 -3.29 13.08
N THR A 262 16.54 -4.28 12.41
CA THR A 262 17.75 -4.12 11.56
C THR A 262 17.53 -3.22 10.36
N ILE A 263 16.34 -3.23 9.74
CA ILE A 263 16.05 -2.40 8.56
C ILE A 263 15.97 -0.92 8.96
N LYS A 264 15.36 -0.60 10.11
CA LYS A 264 15.40 0.76 10.68
C LYS A 264 16.85 1.23 10.89
N GLY A 265 17.70 0.38 11.46
CA GLY A 265 19.13 0.70 11.62
C GLY A 265 19.91 0.90 10.33
N MET A 266 19.50 0.28 9.21
CA MET A 266 20.07 0.52 7.88
C MET A 266 19.64 1.88 7.34
N VAL A 267 18.35 2.21 7.45
CA VAL A 267 17.81 3.49 7.00
C VAL A 267 18.34 4.64 7.86
N ASP A 268 18.48 4.47 9.18
CA ASP A 268 19.10 5.45 10.09
C ASP A 268 20.54 5.79 9.69
N LYS A 269 21.34 4.78 9.32
CA LYS A 269 22.73 5.00 8.86
C LYS A 269 22.81 5.69 7.52
N PHE A 270 21.88 5.37 6.62
CA PHE A 270 21.74 6.06 5.34
C PHE A 270 21.42 7.54 5.58
N TRP A 271 20.48 7.80 6.49
CA TRP A 271 20.11 9.14 6.94
C TRP A 271 21.25 9.94 7.54
N ASP A 272 21.95 9.36 8.51
CA ASP A 272 23.11 10.00 9.15
C ASP A 272 24.16 10.40 8.11
N THR A 273 24.35 9.60 7.05
CA THR A 273 25.29 9.99 6.00
C THR A 273 24.80 11.20 5.20
N LEU A 274 23.51 11.27 4.89
CA LEU A 274 22.94 12.33 4.05
C LEU A 274 22.76 13.65 4.78
N SER A 275 22.47 13.63 6.08
CA SER A 275 22.29 14.84 6.87
C SER A 275 23.60 15.59 7.17
N HIS A 276 24.77 15.02 6.82
CA HIS A 276 26.08 15.64 7.03
C HIS A 276 26.62 16.27 5.73
N PRO A 277 26.62 17.61 5.59
CA PRO A 277 26.96 18.30 4.34
C PRO A 277 28.35 17.95 3.81
N THR A 278 29.35 17.87 4.70
CA THR A 278 30.72 17.54 4.32
C THR A 278 30.85 16.11 3.82
N ARG A 279 30.11 15.16 4.40
CA ARG A 279 30.14 13.74 4.01
C ARG A 279 29.39 13.50 2.70
N PHE A 280 28.23 14.14 2.52
CA PHE A 280 27.48 14.07 1.27
C PHE A 280 28.29 14.61 0.09
N LEU A 281 28.96 15.76 0.26
CA LEU A 281 29.78 16.38 -0.78
C LEU A 281 31.00 15.55 -1.17
N THR A 282 31.63 14.84 -0.23
CA THR A 282 32.84 14.04 -0.50
C THR A 282 32.55 12.64 -1.06
N GLU A 283 31.45 12.02 -0.64
CA GLU A 283 31.20 10.59 -0.90
C GLU A 283 29.95 10.33 -1.74
N GLY A 284 29.08 11.33 -1.89
CA GLY A 284 27.81 11.24 -2.61
C GLY A 284 26.84 10.18 -2.07
N LEU A 285 25.74 9.98 -2.79
CA LEU A 285 24.77 8.91 -2.52
C LEU A 285 25.43 7.51 -2.57
N TRP A 286 26.50 7.35 -3.37
CA TRP A 286 27.21 6.07 -3.55
C TRP A 286 27.96 5.60 -2.31
N GLY A 287 28.69 6.48 -1.62
CA GLY A 287 29.45 6.10 -0.42
C GLY A 287 28.55 5.78 0.78
N ALA A 288 27.39 6.45 0.90
CA ALA A 288 26.36 6.11 1.90
C ALA A 288 25.86 4.68 1.72
N LEU A 289 25.59 4.33 0.46
CA LEU A 289 25.10 3.05 0.00
C LEU A 289 26.07 1.89 0.24
N GLU A 290 27.37 2.09 -0.05
CA GLU A 290 28.38 1.05 0.18
C GLU A 290 28.51 0.68 1.65
N ARG A 291 28.37 1.64 2.56
CA ARG A 291 28.38 1.36 4.01
C ARG A 291 27.15 0.59 4.46
N VAL A 292 25.95 0.98 3.99
CA VAL A 292 24.73 0.21 4.23
C VAL A 292 24.93 -1.22 3.70
N ARG A 293 25.46 -1.38 2.49
CA ARG A 293 25.74 -2.70 1.87
C ARG A 293 26.74 -3.53 2.67
N LYS A 294 27.79 -2.93 3.22
CA LYS A 294 28.82 -3.63 4.03
C LYS A 294 28.28 -4.11 5.38
N PHE A 295 27.23 -3.45 5.90
CA PHE A 295 26.47 -3.91 7.07
C PHE A 295 25.26 -4.79 6.69
N ALA A 296 24.77 -4.70 5.45
CA ALA A 296 23.65 -5.44 4.90
C ALA A 296 24.08 -6.70 4.15
N GLY A 297 24.91 -7.54 4.79
CA GLY A 297 25.17 -8.91 4.32
C GLY A 297 23.94 -9.83 4.28
N SER A 298 22.71 -9.29 4.31
CA SER A 298 21.44 -10.02 4.44
C SER A 298 20.28 -9.42 3.64
N SER A 299 20.52 -8.92 2.42
CA SER A 299 19.48 -8.45 1.47
C SER A 299 18.47 -9.52 0.99
N PHE A 300 18.42 -10.66 1.66
CA PHE A 300 17.59 -11.83 1.36
C PHE A 300 16.70 -12.24 2.56
N GLN A 301 16.87 -11.58 3.72
CA GLN A 301 15.90 -11.64 4.82
C GLN A 301 14.60 -10.89 4.44
N SER A 302 14.63 -10.01 3.43
CA SER A 302 13.53 -9.11 3.08
C SER A 302 12.35 -9.80 2.39
N LEU A 303 12.55 -10.77 1.48
CA LEU A 303 11.43 -11.42 0.74
C LEU A 303 10.47 -12.16 1.67
N PHE A 304 11.00 -12.82 2.69
CA PHE A 304 10.23 -13.55 3.69
C PHE A 304 9.49 -12.65 4.67
N ASP A 305 10.17 -11.56 5.03
CA ASP A 305 9.61 -10.42 5.73
C ASP A 305 8.48 -9.74 4.95
N GLN A 306 8.50 -9.82 3.61
CA GLN A 306 7.43 -9.34 2.72
C GLN A 306 6.27 -10.34 2.70
N LEU A 307 6.56 -11.64 2.51
CA LEU A 307 5.57 -12.72 2.52
C LEU A 307 4.76 -12.74 3.82
N ALA A 308 5.45 -12.78 4.97
CA ALA A 308 4.78 -12.81 6.27
C ALA A 308 3.93 -11.56 6.49
N TYR A 309 4.43 -10.39 6.08
CA TYR A 309 3.70 -9.14 6.18
C TYR A 309 2.44 -9.11 5.30
N LYS A 310 2.56 -9.33 3.98
CA LYS A 310 1.42 -9.28 3.05
C LYS A 310 0.37 -10.33 3.43
N LEU A 311 0.79 -11.56 3.78
CA LEU A 311 -0.13 -12.62 4.21
C LEU A 311 -0.87 -12.25 5.51
N THR A 312 -0.17 -11.67 6.48
CA THR A 312 -0.80 -11.18 7.73
C THR A 312 -1.83 -10.10 7.44
N ILE A 313 -1.54 -9.18 6.51
CA ILE A 313 -2.47 -8.12 6.12
C ILE A 313 -3.70 -8.70 5.41
N LEU A 314 -3.51 -9.56 4.40
CA LEU A 314 -4.63 -10.18 3.68
C LEU A 314 -5.58 -10.94 4.61
N LEU A 315 -5.03 -11.74 5.55
CA LEU A 315 -5.82 -12.44 6.55
C LEU A 315 -6.48 -11.48 7.54
N ARG A 316 -5.80 -10.39 7.93
CA ARG A 316 -6.39 -9.39 8.82
C ARG A 316 -7.53 -8.64 8.15
N ASP A 317 -7.38 -8.20 6.91
CA ASP A 317 -8.43 -7.44 6.22
C ASP A 317 -9.63 -8.31 5.95
N ARG A 318 -9.45 -9.60 5.66
CA ARG A 318 -10.54 -10.55 5.47
C ARG A 318 -11.52 -10.58 6.65
N ILE A 319 -11.03 -10.47 7.90
CA ILE A 319 -11.85 -10.40 9.12
C ILE A 319 -12.87 -9.26 9.08
N TYR A 320 -12.56 -8.18 8.38
CA TYR A 320 -13.38 -6.98 8.25
C TYR A 320 -14.19 -6.94 6.95
N LEU A 321 -14.03 -7.95 6.09
CA LEU A 321 -14.83 -8.10 4.88
C LEU A 321 -16.08 -8.96 5.16
N PRO A 322 -17.19 -8.71 4.44
CA PRO A 322 -18.38 -9.56 4.50
C PRO A 322 -18.10 -10.99 4.01
N THR A 323 -18.79 -11.99 4.56
CA THR A 323 -18.52 -13.41 4.25
C THR A 323 -18.66 -13.73 2.78
N ASN A 324 -19.64 -13.15 2.10
CA ASN A 324 -19.92 -13.44 0.69
C ASN A 324 -19.18 -12.51 -0.28
N SER A 325 -18.34 -11.58 0.21
CA SER A 325 -17.57 -10.71 -0.67
C SER A 325 -16.56 -11.53 -1.47
N LYS A 326 -16.36 -11.14 -2.72
CA LYS A 326 -15.43 -11.78 -3.65
C LYS A 326 -14.17 -10.94 -3.81
N GLU A 327 -13.03 -11.57 -3.97
CA GLU A 327 -11.75 -10.87 -3.99
C GLU A 327 -11.03 -11.01 -5.35
N ILE A 328 -10.51 -9.88 -5.84
CA ILE A 328 -9.53 -9.83 -6.93
C ILE A 328 -8.19 -9.46 -6.30
N LEU A 329 -7.20 -10.33 -6.45
CA LEU A 329 -5.84 -10.09 -5.97
C LEU A 329 -4.95 -9.74 -7.15
N MET A 330 -4.25 -8.62 -7.06
CA MET A 330 -3.33 -8.15 -8.11
C MET A 330 -1.94 -7.99 -7.50
N GLY A 331 -0.92 -8.53 -8.17
CA GLY A 331 0.46 -8.46 -7.71
C GLY A 331 1.44 -8.64 -8.85
N ASP A 332 2.70 -8.94 -8.54
CA ASP A 332 3.75 -9.08 -9.53
C ASP A 332 4.58 -10.38 -9.37
N ASN A 333 5.40 -10.69 -10.37
CA ASN A 333 6.24 -11.87 -10.35
C ASN A 333 7.55 -11.69 -9.56
N THR A 334 7.95 -10.49 -9.15
CA THR A 334 9.23 -10.22 -8.45
C THR A 334 9.15 -10.38 -6.94
N GLU A 335 8.07 -9.93 -6.29
CA GLU A 335 7.92 -9.99 -4.83
C GLU A 335 7.27 -11.29 -4.31
N SER A 336 7.14 -12.30 -5.18
CA SER A 336 6.50 -13.59 -4.85
C SER A 336 5.02 -13.50 -4.49
N ASP A 337 4.30 -12.48 -4.97
CA ASP A 337 2.85 -12.31 -4.75
C ASP A 337 2.05 -13.52 -5.23
N TYR A 338 2.49 -14.14 -6.33
CA TYR A 338 1.93 -15.39 -6.84
C TYR A 338 1.89 -16.53 -5.80
N LEU A 339 2.91 -16.64 -4.93
CA LEU A 339 2.93 -17.61 -3.83
C LEU A 339 2.07 -17.12 -2.65
N ILE A 340 2.18 -15.84 -2.30
CA ILE A 340 1.44 -15.23 -1.17
C ILE A 340 -0.06 -15.42 -1.36
N PHE A 341 -0.57 -15.15 -2.56
CA PHE A 341 -1.99 -15.29 -2.89
C PHE A 341 -2.45 -16.75 -2.90
N ILE A 342 -1.60 -17.70 -3.27
CA ILE A 342 -1.93 -19.13 -3.15
C ILE A 342 -1.98 -19.57 -1.69
N LEU A 343 -0.98 -19.18 -0.88
CA LEU A 343 -0.95 -19.50 0.55
C LEU A 343 -2.15 -18.91 1.29
N TYR A 344 -2.52 -17.67 0.98
CA TYR A 344 -3.71 -17.03 1.51
C TYR A 344 -4.97 -17.87 1.27
N GLN A 345 -5.19 -18.33 0.03
CA GLN A 345 -6.33 -19.18 -0.32
C GLN A 345 -6.29 -20.54 0.41
N ILE A 346 -5.15 -21.23 0.42
CA ILE A 346 -4.97 -22.53 1.12
C ILE A 346 -5.28 -22.42 2.61
N ILE A 347 -4.88 -21.32 3.24
CA ILE A 347 -5.14 -21.07 4.66
C ILE A 347 -6.64 -20.88 4.92
N LEU A 348 -7.33 -20.17 4.02
CA LEU A 348 -8.77 -19.90 4.13
C LEU A 348 -9.65 -21.12 3.80
N THR A 349 -9.21 -22.02 2.92
CA THR A 349 -9.93 -23.29 2.67
C THR A 349 -9.82 -24.27 3.84
N GLY A 350 -8.98 -23.97 4.83
CA GLY A 350 -8.75 -24.87 5.96
C GLY A 350 -7.92 -26.11 5.59
N ALA A 351 -7.23 -26.13 4.45
CA ALA A 351 -6.36 -27.24 4.06
C ALA A 351 -5.13 -27.38 4.98
N LEU A 352 -4.71 -26.31 5.63
CA LEU A 352 -3.68 -26.30 6.69
C LEU A 352 -4.21 -25.58 7.92
N GLN A 353 -4.17 -26.22 9.10
CA GLN A 353 -4.77 -25.67 10.31
C GLN A 353 -3.93 -25.87 11.57
N GLY A 354 -4.26 -25.08 12.60
CA GLY A 354 -3.72 -25.24 13.94
C GLY A 354 -2.20 -25.30 13.97
N LYS A 355 -1.67 -26.29 14.69
CA LYS A 355 -0.22 -26.47 14.84
C LYS A 355 0.47 -26.88 13.54
N GLU A 356 -0.22 -27.61 12.65
CA GLU A 356 0.33 -28.00 11.36
C GLU A 356 0.62 -26.78 10.48
N LEU A 357 -0.31 -25.80 10.44
CA LEU A 357 -0.10 -24.53 9.75
C LEU A 357 1.10 -23.77 10.34
N GLU A 358 1.17 -23.65 11.66
CA GLU A 358 2.26 -22.96 12.35
C GLU A 358 3.62 -23.63 12.05
N ASP A 359 3.70 -24.96 12.17
CA ASP A 359 4.90 -25.73 11.90
C ASP A 359 5.30 -25.66 10.41
N TYR A 360 4.33 -25.68 9.50
CA TYR A 360 4.55 -25.50 8.06
C TYR A 360 5.14 -24.13 7.76
N LEU A 361 4.50 -23.06 8.23
CA LEU A 361 4.96 -21.68 8.00
C LEU A 361 6.36 -21.45 8.58
N TYR A 362 6.64 -22.01 9.77
CA TYR A 362 7.95 -21.92 10.39
C TYR A 362 9.04 -22.69 9.62
N LYS A 363 8.71 -23.85 9.05
CA LYS A 363 9.63 -24.67 8.26
C LYS A 363 9.63 -24.35 6.77
N LEU A 364 8.73 -23.47 6.33
CA LEU A 364 8.58 -23.12 4.93
C LEU A 364 9.95 -22.73 4.42
N ASN A 365 10.40 -23.45 3.41
CA ASN A 365 11.66 -23.20 2.76
C ASN A 365 11.34 -22.81 1.32
N PHE A 366 11.47 -21.52 1.04
CA PHE A 366 11.27 -20.99 -0.30
C PHE A 366 12.61 -20.49 -0.83
N LEU A 367 13.05 -21.01 -1.98
CA LEU A 367 14.35 -20.66 -2.56
C LEU A 367 15.56 -20.93 -1.62
N GLY A 368 15.46 -21.93 -0.73
CA GLY A 368 16.61 -22.49 0.02
C GLY A 368 16.86 -21.95 1.43
N ARG A 369 15.92 -21.25 2.10
CA ARG A 369 16.12 -20.66 3.45
C ARG A 369 14.88 -20.65 4.34
N ASP A 370 15.09 -20.56 5.66
CA ASP A 370 14.04 -20.53 6.71
C ASP A 370 13.20 -19.24 6.65
N ALA A 371 11.88 -19.39 6.51
CA ALA A 371 11.01 -18.34 5.98
C ALA A 371 10.32 -17.41 6.98
N ILE A 372 9.88 -17.87 8.15
CA ILE A 372 8.96 -17.08 8.99
C ILE A 372 9.35 -17.23 10.45
N THR A 373 9.36 -16.12 11.20
CA THR A 373 9.58 -16.17 12.66
C THR A 373 8.44 -16.94 13.32
N ARG A 374 8.70 -17.62 14.46
CA ARG A 374 7.63 -18.31 15.18
C ARG A 374 6.48 -17.38 15.57
N ASP A 375 6.79 -16.14 15.92
CA ASP A 375 5.79 -15.14 16.28
C ASP A 375 4.89 -14.78 15.10
N ASN A 376 5.46 -14.60 13.90
CA ASN A 376 4.69 -14.34 12.69
C ASN A 376 3.86 -15.58 12.27
N ALA A 377 4.43 -16.78 12.36
CA ALA A 377 3.70 -18.02 12.05
C ALA A 377 2.51 -18.21 13.00
N LYS A 378 2.70 -17.94 14.30
CA LYS A 378 1.64 -17.96 15.30
C LYS A 378 0.57 -16.90 15.01
N LEU A 379 0.96 -15.66 14.69
CA LEU A 379 0.02 -14.59 14.33
C LEU A 379 -0.81 -14.96 13.10
N ILE A 380 -0.18 -15.49 12.04
CA ILE A 380 -0.87 -15.95 10.84
C ILE A 380 -1.87 -17.06 11.18
N ARG A 381 -1.49 -18.02 12.03
CA ARG A 381 -2.40 -19.07 12.51
C ARG A 381 -3.60 -18.49 13.25
N GLU A 382 -3.38 -17.56 14.18
CA GLU A 382 -4.45 -16.93 14.96
C GLU A 382 -5.42 -16.15 14.06
N LEU A 383 -4.90 -15.42 13.06
CA LEU A 383 -5.74 -14.75 12.07
C LEU A 383 -6.52 -15.74 11.20
N ALA A 384 -5.90 -16.87 10.81
CA ALA A 384 -6.58 -17.92 10.06
C ALA A 384 -7.73 -18.55 10.86
N GLU A 385 -7.51 -18.84 12.14
CA GLU A 385 -8.53 -19.35 13.07
C GLU A 385 -9.68 -18.35 13.24
N GLU A 386 -9.36 -17.06 13.34
CA GLU A 386 -10.36 -16.00 13.43
C GLU A 386 -11.20 -15.88 12.15
N ASN A 387 -10.56 -15.93 10.98
CA ASN A 387 -11.27 -15.94 9.70
C ASN A 387 -12.22 -17.13 9.58
N ARG A 388 -11.77 -18.34 9.94
CA ARG A 388 -12.64 -19.53 9.94
C ARG A 388 -13.78 -19.41 10.93
N ARG A 389 -13.55 -18.82 12.11
CA ARG A 389 -14.62 -18.59 13.10
C ARG A 389 -15.72 -17.67 12.55
N ILE A 390 -15.36 -16.71 11.70
CA ILE A 390 -16.28 -15.73 11.13
C ILE A 390 -16.95 -16.24 9.85
N HIS A 391 -16.16 -16.80 8.93
CA HIS A 391 -16.58 -17.09 7.57
C HIS A 391 -16.78 -18.58 7.30
N GLY A 392 -16.27 -19.46 8.15
CA GLY A 392 -16.07 -20.88 7.83
C GLY A 392 -14.90 -21.10 6.86
N ASP A 393 -14.82 -22.30 6.31
CA ASP A 393 -13.79 -22.71 5.34
C ASP A 393 -14.16 -22.25 3.91
N ILE A 394 -14.18 -20.93 3.70
CA ILE A 394 -14.56 -20.30 2.44
C ILE A 394 -13.35 -19.59 1.83
N ASN A 395 -13.05 -19.91 0.57
CA ASN A 395 -12.14 -19.11 -0.25
C ASN A 395 -12.91 -18.00 -0.98
N PRO A 396 -12.69 -16.71 -0.66
CA PRO A 396 -13.38 -15.59 -1.30
C PRO A 396 -12.74 -15.17 -2.63
N VAL A 397 -11.55 -15.67 -2.94
CA VAL A 397 -10.79 -15.24 -4.12
C VAL A 397 -11.50 -15.74 -5.38
N GLU A 398 -11.81 -14.82 -6.28
CA GLU A 398 -12.41 -15.10 -7.58
C GLU A 398 -11.36 -15.04 -8.69
N LEU A 399 -10.39 -14.13 -8.57
CA LEU A 399 -9.37 -13.90 -9.59
C LEU A 399 -8.04 -13.47 -8.97
N VAL A 400 -6.95 -14.01 -9.49
CA VAL A 400 -5.59 -13.60 -9.14
C VAL A 400 -4.84 -13.23 -10.41
N LEU A 401 -4.39 -11.98 -10.49
CA LEU A 401 -3.67 -11.42 -11.62
C LEU A 401 -2.23 -11.09 -11.21
N VAL A 402 -1.26 -11.54 -12.00
CA VAL A 402 0.16 -11.30 -11.72
C VAL A 402 0.79 -10.58 -12.89
N ASN A 403 1.27 -9.36 -12.65
CA ASN A 403 2.02 -8.61 -13.65
C ASN A 403 3.37 -9.27 -13.87
N LYS A 404 3.66 -9.60 -15.12
CA LYS A 404 4.95 -10.12 -15.53
C LYS A 404 5.90 -8.97 -15.79
N THR A 405 7.05 -9.07 -15.17
CA THR A 405 8.20 -8.22 -15.43
C THR A 405 9.34 -9.10 -15.93
N GLU A 406 10.25 -8.54 -16.73
CA GLU A 406 11.46 -9.24 -17.19
C GLU A 406 12.38 -9.68 -16.03
N LEU A 407 12.22 -9.03 -14.87
CA LEU A 407 13.04 -9.25 -13.68
C LEU A 407 12.59 -10.43 -12.83
N GLY A 408 11.30 -10.74 -12.85
CA GLY A 408 10.76 -11.84 -12.06
C GLY A 408 10.92 -13.18 -12.78
N PRO A 409 10.75 -14.30 -12.05
CA PRO A 409 10.64 -15.63 -12.64
C PRO A 409 9.63 -15.67 -13.79
N SER A 410 9.96 -16.48 -14.78
CA SER A 410 9.04 -16.88 -15.85
C SER A 410 7.81 -17.62 -15.30
N SER A 411 6.76 -17.73 -16.11
CA SER A 411 5.54 -18.46 -15.74
C SER A 411 5.81 -19.90 -15.31
N GLU A 412 6.77 -20.59 -15.96
CA GLU A 412 7.19 -21.95 -15.62
C GLU A 412 7.96 -22.00 -14.29
N GLU A 413 8.87 -21.07 -14.07
CA GLU A 413 9.63 -20.97 -12.80
C GLU A 413 8.71 -20.62 -11.64
N MET A 414 7.72 -19.75 -11.82
CA MET A 414 6.72 -19.47 -10.78
C MET A 414 5.96 -20.75 -10.39
N GLN A 415 5.54 -21.56 -11.36
CA GLN A 415 4.86 -22.83 -11.08
C GLN A 415 5.76 -23.80 -10.32
N TRP A 416 7.03 -23.89 -10.73
CA TRP A 416 8.04 -24.70 -10.05
C TRP A 416 8.24 -24.25 -8.61
N ASN A 417 8.41 -22.94 -8.40
CA ASN A 417 8.58 -22.32 -7.09
C ASN A 417 7.41 -22.63 -6.16
N VAL A 418 6.17 -22.46 -6.65
CA VAL A 418 4.97 -22.78 -5.86
C VAL A 418 4.91 -24.26 -5.51
N ARG A 419 5.11 -25.16 -6.47
CA ARG A 419 5.11 -26.61 -6.22
C ARG A 419 6.18 -27.03 -5.22
N GLY A 420 7.34 -26.39 -5.26
CA GLY A 420 8.42 -26.64 -4.30
C GLY A 420 8.15 -26.08 -2.90
N ALA A 421 7.31 -25.04 -2.79
CA ALA A 421 6.96 -24.40 -1.52
C ALA A 421 5.83 -25.12 -0.77
N LEU A 422 4.91 -25.73 -1.51
CA LEU A 422 3.69 -26.32 -0.93
C LEU A 422 3.94 -27.75 -0.38
N PRO A 423 3.19 -28.17 0.65
CA PRO A 423 3.26 -29.54 1.16
C PRO A 423 2.95 -30.59 0.09
N THR A 424 3.57 -31.76 0.22
CA THR A 424 3.31 -32.91 -0.67
C THR A 424 1.82 -33.25 -0.72
N GLY A 425 1.26 -33.33 -1.93
CA GLY A 425 -0.15 -33.66 -2.16
C GLY A 425 -1.06 -32.45 -2.35
N ILE A 426 -0.59 -31.23 -2.08
CA ILE A 426 -1.31 -29.99 -2.38
C ILE A 426 -0.85 -29.46 -3.75
N ASP A 427 -1.71 -29.56 -4.75
CA ASP A 427 -1.49 -29.01 -6.09
C ASP A 427 -2.56 -27.95 -6.40
N PRO A 428 -2.23 -26.65 -6.35
CA PRO A 428 -3.24 -25.60 -6.42
C PRO A 428 -3.91 -25.49 -7.79
N TRP A 429 -3.35 -26.13 -8.82
CA TRP A 429 -3.98 -26.21 -10.15
C TRP A 429 -4.97 -27.36 -10.30
N LYS A 430 -5.06 -28.26 -9.30
CA LYS A 430 -5.99 -29.42 -9.31
C LYS A 430 -7.10 -29.30 -8.28
N ILE A 431 -6.97 -28.40 -7.32
CA ILE A 431 -7.98 -28.14 -6.28
C ILE A 431 -9.00 -27.15 -6.84
N SER A 432 -10.25 -27.58 -6.98
CA SER A 432 -11.34 -26.79 -7.58
C SER A 432 -11.64 -25.49 -6.86
N GLU A 433 -11.43 -25.47 -5.55
CA GLU A 433 -11.72 -24.37 -4.64
C GLU A 433 -10.66 -23.27 -4.73
N LEU A 434 -9.49 -23.55 -5.29
CA LEU A 434 -8.41 -22.58 -5.46
C LEU A 434 -8.49 -21.91 -6.82
N LYS A 435 -8.17 -20.62 -6.86
CA LYS A 435 -8.02 -19.84 -8.09
C LYS A 435 -6.53 -19.65 -8.35
N PRO A 436 -5.94 -20.38 -9.32
CA PRO A 436 -4.55 -20.16 -9.71
C PRO A 436 -4.34 -18.73 -10.21
N TYR A 437 -3.13 -18.22 -10.04
CA TYR A 437 -2.76 -16.94 -10.62
C TYR A 437 -2.68 -17.01 -12.15
N LEU A 438 -3.05 -15.90 -12.79
CA LEU A 438 -2.95 -15.68 -14.21
C LEU A 438 -1.84 -14.65 -14.48
N PRO A 439 -0.67 -15.09 -14.95
CA PRO A 439 0.41 -14.18 -15.29
C PRO A 439 0.12 -13.51 -16.63
N THR A 440 0.35 -12.20 -16.73
CA THR A 440 0.11 -11.39 -17.93
C THR A 440 0.86 -10.06 -17.85
N ASP A 441 0.76 -9.23 -18.89
CA ASP A 441 1.60 -8.04 -19.04
C ASP A 441 0.78 -6.74 -18.91
N GLY A 442 1.11 -5.98 -17.87
CA GLY A 442 0.64 -4.62 -17.63
C GLY A 442 -0.89 -4.46 -17.60
N ALA A 443 -1.34 -3.22 -17.81
CA ALA A 443 -2.75 -2.88 -17.72
C ALA A 443 -3.60 -3.54 -18.83
N LEU A 444 -3.05 -3.71 -20.04
CA LEU A 444 -3.77 -4.34 -21.16
C LEU A 444 -4.01 -5.82 -20.92
N GLY A 445 -3.00 -6.54 -20.42
CA GLY A 445 -3.13 -7.96 -20.07
C GLY A 445 -4.20 -8.19 -19.01
N PHE A 446 -4.14 -7.41 -17.92
CA PHE A 446 -5.17 -7.42 -16.88
C PHE A 446 -6.56 -7.10 -17.43
N ALA A 447 -6.69 -6.04 -18.23
CA ALA A 447 -7.97 -5.63 -18.78
C ALA A 447 -8.60 -6.72 -19.66
N LEU A 448 -7.83 -7.37 -20.53
CA LEU A 448 -8.35 -8.42 -21.42
C LEU A 448 -8.81 -9.66 -20.65
N ILE A 449 -8.12 -10.03 -19.56
CA ILE A 449 -8.57 -11.11 -18.68
C ILE A 449 -9.86 -10.69 -17.95
N LEU A 450 -9.96 -9.46 -17.48
CA LEU A 450 -11.19 -8.95 -16.85
C LEU A 450 -12.37 -8.90 -17.83
N VAL A 451 -12.14 -8.66 -19.12
CA VAL A 451 -13.19 -8.80 -20.15
C VAL A 451 -13.59 -10.26 -20.34
N GLU A 452 -12.63 -11.18 -20.36
CA GLU A 452 -12.93 -12.62 -20.43
C GLU A 452 -13.73 -13.11 -19.22
N LYS A 453 -13.51 -12.50 -18.05
CA LYS A 453 -14.27 -12.76 -16.82
C LYS A 453 -15.58 -11.96 -16.70
N GLU A 454 -15.99 -11.26 -17.75
CA GLU A 454 -17.22 -10.44 -17.78
C GLU A 454 -17.27 -9.34 -16.71
N ILE A 455 -16.10 -8.90 -16.22
CA ILE A 455 -15.95 -7.82 -15.24
C ILE A 455 -15.79 -6.46 -15.95
N LEU A 456 -15.08 -6.45 -17.07
CA LEU A 456 -14.93 -5.28 -17.95
C LEU A 456 -15.49 -5.58 -19.34
N ASP A 457 -15.59 -4.54 -20.16
CA ASP A 457 -15.88 -4.68 -21.58
C ASP A 457 -14.72 -4.21 -22.46
N LEU A 458 -14.82 -4.49 -23.77
CA LEU A 458 -13.78 -4.13 -24.73
C LEU A 458 -13.59 -2.61 -24.86
N SER A 459 -14.62 -1.81 -24.54
CA SER A 459 -14.51 -0.35 -24.57
C SER A 459 -13.59 0.16 -23.46
N SER A 460 -13.63 -0.45 -22.27
CA SER A 460 -12.67 -0.18 -21.19
C SER A 460 -11.24 -0.47 -21.64
N VAL A 461 -10.99 -1.58 -22.34
CA VAL A 461 -9.65 -1.92 -22.86
C VAL A 461 -9.15 -0.86 -23.84
N LEU A 462 -10.02 -0.36 -24.73
CA LEU A 462 -9.66 0.69 -25.69
C LEU A 462 -9.36 2.03 -25.00
N LYS A 463 -10.13 2.40 -23.97
CA LYS A 463 -9.82 3.60 -23.16
C LYS A 463 -8.47 3.47 -22.47
N ILE A 464 -8.19 2.30 -21.88
CA ILE A 464 -6.89 2.02 -21.24
C ILE A 464 -5.76 2.17 -22.26
N ALA A 465 -5.90 1.57 -23.45
CA ALA A 465 -4.92 1.69 -24.52
C ALA A 465 -4.73 3.14 -25.00
N GLY A 466 -5.83 3.91 -25.11
CA GLY A 466 -5.79 5.32 -25.50
C GLY A 466 -5.04 6.19 -24.49
N GLU A 467 -5.27 5.98 -23.20
CA GLU A 467 -4.56 6.70 -22.12
C GLU A 467 -3.08 6.32 -22.02
N MET A 468 -2.71 5.09 -22.42
CA MET A 468 -1.31 4.68 -22.48
C MET A 468 -0.51 5.46 -23.53
N ALA A 469 -1.15 5.91 -24.61
CA ALA A 469 -0.48 6.66 -25.67
C ALA A 469 0.15 7.95 -25.12
N GLY A 470 1.42 8.20 -25.46
CA GLY A 470 2.18 9.34 -24.97
C GLY A 470 2.82 9.16 -23.58
N GLN A 471 2.56 8.06 -22.89
CA GLN A 471 3.22 7.76 -21.61
C GLN A 471 4.62 7.18 -21.85
N TRP A 472 5.50 7.31 -20.86
CA TRP A 472 6.86 6.76 -20.90
C TRP A 472 6.88 5.33 -20.37
N PHE A 473 7.47 4.40 -21.13
CA PHE A 473 7.60 3.00 -20.75
C PHE A 473 8.82 2.36 -21.41
N GLU A 474 9.58 1.56 -20.64
CA GLU A 474 10.77 0.83 -21.15
C GLU A 474 11.76 1.70 -21.94
N GLY A 475 11.99 2.94 -21.48
CA GLY A 475 12.98 3.84 -22.06
C GLY A 475 12.55 4.58 -23.34
N LYS A 476 11.27 4.49 -23.74
CA LYS A 476 10.70 5.25 -24.85
C LYS A 476 9.27 5.71 -24.55
N VAL A 477 8.76 6.64 -25.37
CA VAL A 477 7.35 7.04 -25.33
C VAL A 477 6.50 5.99 -26.05
N ILE A 478 5.31 5.68 -25.54
CA ILE A 478 4.33 4.83 -26.19
C ILE A 478 3.68 5.58 -27.35
N ASP A 479 4.21 5.38 -28.55
CA ASP A 479 3.57 5.76 -29.81
C ASP A 479 2.62 4.66 -30.33
N SER A 480 1.94 4.90 -31.44
CA SER A 480 0.97 3.97 -32.03
C SER A 480 1.58 2.61 -32.38
N ASP A 481 2.80 2.61 -32.92
CA ASP A 481 3.50 1.39 -33.32
C ASP A 481 3.91 0.57 -32.09
N PHE A 482 4.45 1.23 -31.05
CA PHE A 482 4.83 0.57 -29.82
C PHE A 482 3.60 0.09 -29.04
N LEU A 483 2.49 0.84 -29.03
CA LEU A 483 1.23 0.39 -28.42
C LEU A 483 0.72 -0.88 -29.11
N LEU A 484 0.76 -0.94 -30.44
CA LEU A 484 0.42 -2.15 -31.19
C LEU A 484 1.38 -3.30 -30.88
N GLU A 485 2.68 -3.03 -30.77
CA GLU A 485 3.67 -4.04 -30.38
C GLU A 485 3.34 -4.63 -29.00
N LEU A 486 3.10 -3.79 -28.00
CA LEU A 486 2.70 -4.20 -26.65
C LEU A 486 1.42 -5.03 -26.69
N ALA A 487 0.39 -4.56 -27.41
CA ALA A 487 -0.87 -5.28 -27.55
C ALA A 487 -0.72 -6.66 -28.21
N ASN A 488 0.20 -6.83 -29.16
CA ASN A 488 0.42 -8.12 -29.82
C ASN A 488 1.21 -9.12 -28.96
N LYS A 489 2.08 -8.65 -28.07
CA LYS A 489 3.00 -9.48 -27.27
C LYS A 489 2.42 -10.01 -25.96
N LEU A 490 1.19 -9.64 -25.60
CA LEU A 490 0.57 -10.02 -24.33
C LEU A 490 0.50 -11.55 -24.14
N GLU A 491 1.00 -12.03 -23.01
CA GLU A 491 0.75 -13.38 -22.51
C GLU A 491 -0.65 -13.43 -21.92
N LEU A 492 -1.52 -14.25 -22.51
CA LEU A 492 -2.92 -14.37 -22.12
C LEU A 492 -3.35 -15.84 -22.06
N PRO A 493 -4.27 -16.19 -21.14
CA PRO A 493 -4.86 -17.51 -21.10
C PRO A 493 -5.56 -17.84 -22.43
N LYS A 494 -5.69 -19.13 -22.75
CA LYS A 494 -6.26 -19.59 -24.04
C LYS A 494 -7.68 -19.07 -24.24
N GLU A 495 -8.41 -18.95 -23.16
CA GLU A 495 -9.79 -18.48 -23.06
C GLU A 495 -9.93 -17.01 -23.49
N ALA A 496 -8.90 -16.17 -23.25
CA ALA A 496 -8.89 -14.76 -23.61
C ALA A 496 -8.45 -14.49 -25.07
N GLN A 497 -7.93 -15.50 -25.78
CA GLN A 497 -7.42 -15.37 -27.15
C GLN A 497 -8.44 -14.84 -28.18
N PRO A 498 -9.73 -15.23 -28.15
CA PRO A 498 -10.74 -14.66 -29.05
C PRO A 498 -10.93 -13.15 -28.83
N ILE A 499 -10.96 -12.72 -27.57
CA ILE A 499 -11.12 -11.30 -27.19
C ILE A 499 -9.87 -10.52 -27.59
N HIS A 500 -8.68 -11.07 -27.35
CA HIS A 500 -7.41 -10.49 -27.76
C HIS A 500 -7.34 -10.21 -29.26
N LYS A 501 -7.72 -11.17 -30.11
CA LYS A 501 -7.77 -10.97 -31.57
C LYS A 501 -8.73 -9.85 -31.98
N LYS A 502 -9.89 -9.79 -31.33
CA LYS A 502 -10.88 -8.71 -31.57
C LYS A 502 -10.32 -7.36 -31.15
N PHE A 503 -9.69 -7.28 -29.98
CA PHE A 503 -9.04 -6.09 -29.47
C PHE A 503 -7.96 -5.58 -30.42
N VAL A 504 -6.98 -6.41 -30.77
CA VAL A 504 -5.87 -6.03 -31.65
C VAL A 504 -6.38 -5.57 -33.02
N LYS A 505 -7.39 -6.25 -33.59
CA LYS A 505 -8.03 -5.81 -34.84
C LYS A 505 -8.65 -4.41 -34.70
N THR A 506 -9.43 -4.20 -33.65
CA THR A 506 -10.11 -2.92 -33.40
C THR A 506 -9.09 -1.80 -33.15
N LEU A 507 -8.03 -2.08 -32.39
CA LEU A 507 -6.97 -1.12 -32.10
C LEU A 507 -6.25 -0.68 -33.38
N LYS A 508 -5.97 -1.60 -34.31
CA LYS A 508 -5.39 -1.26 -35.62
C LYS A 508 -6.29 -0.34 -36.42
N GLU A 509 -7.57 -0.66 -36.52
CA GLU A 509 -8.56 0.16 -37.23
C GLU A 509 -8.63 1.58 -36.65
N VAL A 510 -8.57 1.72 -35.32
CA VAL A 510 -8.60 3.02 -34.63
C VAL A 510 -7.30 3.82 -34.85
N LEU A 511 -6.13 3.17 -34.87
CA LEU A 511 -4.84 3.86 -35.03
C LEU A 511 -4.54 4.24 -36.49
N GLU A 512 -5.18 3.59 -37.45
CA GLU A 512 -5.08 3.91 -38.89
C GLU A 512 -6.03 5.06 -39.33
N THR A 513 -6.97 5.45 -38.45
CA THR A 513 -7.95 6.53 -38.68
C THR A 513 -7.46 7.84 -38.06
#